data_AF-A0A3L7YHT7-F1
#
_entry.id   AF-A0A3L7YHT7-F1
#
_cell.length_a   1.000
_cell.length_b   1.000
_cell.length_c   1.000
_cell.angle_alpha   90.00
_cell.angle_beta   90.00
_cell.angle_gamma   90.00
#
_symmetry.space_group_name_H-M   'P 1'
#
loop_
_entity.id
_entity.type
_entity.pdbx_description
1 polymer ?
#
loop_
_entity_poly.entity_id
_entity_poly.type
_entity_poly.pdbx_seq_one_letter_code
_entity_poly.pdbx_strand_id
1 'polypeptide(L)'
;MRKFTPYMILAIGLLALAIDLLPNLKLPDGRATDGTRPIETKLGLDLRGGLRVEYQVQPVDGVIATAADVATIRDIIERRVNSTGVAEPLVQTQGSDRIIVELPGVSDPDAIRALLGTTGRLDFIPLPVETYGSIDVATGAPTAGVKPVPGQGALLDDPTLKPLFSGDQISTSNVSTDDTGQRVVSFSLKSEGADLFSTYTSENIGSYFAIALDGTIVSAPYIQSAITGGEGQISGGSGGGFALEEATSLVTILKFGSLPFPIAEIGVTEVKATLGAAFLGQALFAGAVGILLVFLFMIMHYRLAGLVASGALIFYMLIVLAFFRLIPVTLTLAGIAGFVLSIGMAVDANILIFERTKEELRIGKGIIPAVEAGFSRAWNSILDSNVSSLITAFILFYFGSSTIKGFALVLIIGVLCSMFTAISLTRVILRAVIHQPRFSSPYLYGVGRGDLDSETAALKAAGVQHE
;
A
#
# COMPACT_ATOMS: atom_id res chain seq x y z
N MET A 1 22.30 -24.48 25.26
CA MET A 1 21.14 -23.84 24.59
C MET A 1 19.78 -24.07 25.30
N ARG A 2 19.52 -25.20 25.97
CA ARG A 2 18.21 -25.51 26.63
C ARG A 2 17.66 -24.50 27.65
N LYS A 3 18.51 -23.76 28.37
CA LYS A 3 18.07 -22.76 29.37
C LYS A 3 17.72 -21.39 28.77
N PHE A 4 18.16 -21.09 27.54
CA PHE A 4 18.00 -19.75 26.94
C PHE A 4 16.68 -19.60 26.19
N THR A 5 16.17 -20.69 25.60
CA THR A 5 14.91 -20.73 24.84
C THR A 5 13.70 -20.11 25.58
N PRO A 6 13.42 -20.39 26.87
CA PRO A 6 12.28 -19.78 27.56
C PRO A 6 12.41 -18.26 27.72
N TYR A 7 13.62 -17.76 28.01
CA TYR A 7 13.85 -16.31 28.12
C TYR A 7 13.71 -15.60 26.77
N MET A 8 14.19 -16.23 25.70
CA MET A 8 14.02 -15.71 24.34
C MET A 8 12.55 -15.63 23.95
N ILE A 9 11.76 -16.67 24.23
CA ILE A 9 10.31 -16.69 23.98
C ILE A 9 9.62 -15.57 24.76
N LEU A 10 9.96 -15.40 26.04
CA LEU A 10 9.36 -14.38 26.89
C LEU A 10 9.73 -12.97 26.41
N ALA A 11 10.97 -12.75 25.98
CA ALA A 11 11.41 -11.49 25.37
C ALA A 11 10.67 -11.18 24.06
N ILE A 12 10.50 -12.17 23.18
CA ILE A 12 9.73 -12.01 21.94
C ILE A 12 8.26 -11.68 22.26
N GLY A 13 7.66 -12.35 23.24
CA GLY A 13 6.29 -12.08 23.68
C GLY A 13 6.10 -10.69 24.23
N LEU A 14 6.99 -10.24 25.12
CA LEU A 14 6.95 -8.89 25.68
C LEU A 14 7.16 -7.82 24.60
N LEU A 15 8.06 -8.07 23.64
CA LEU A 15 8.28 -7.16 22.51
C LEU A 15 7.03 -7.06 21.63
N ALA A 16 6.41 -8.20 21.27
CA ALA A 16 5.18 -8.21 20.49
C ALA A 16 4.06 -7.45 21.22
N LEU A 17 3.89 -7.72 22.52
CA LEU A 17 2.90 -7.05 23.36
C LEU A 17 3.16 -5.54 23.44
N ALA A 18 4.41 -5.11 23.58
CA ALA A 18 4.78 -3.70 23.57
C ALA A 18 4.43 -3.03 22.23
N ILE A 19 4.73 -3.69 21.11
CA ILE A 19 4.41 -3.22 19.76
C ILE A 19 2.89 -3.13 19.51
N ASP A 20 2.14 -4.07 20.08
CA ASP A 20 0.69 -4.16 19.88
C ASP A 20 -0.11 -3.23 20.81
N LEU A 21 0.38 -2.91 22.00
CA LEU A 21 -0.36 -2.13 22.99
C LEU A 21 0.15 -0.72 23.24
N LEU A 22 1.40 -0.39 22.92
CA LEU A 22 1.90 0.97 23.11
C LEU A 22 1.55 1.84 21.89
N PRO A 23 0.71 2.87 22.06
CA PRO A 23 0.43 3.81 20.98
C PRO A 23 1.67 4.66 20.66
N ASN A 24 1.79 5.11 19.40
CA ASN A 24 2.82 6.05 18.93
C ASN A 24 4.29 5.59 18.99
N LEU A 25 4.54 4.29 19.01
CA LEU A 25 5.90 3.78 18.77
C LEU A 25 6.37 4.23 17.37
N LYS A 26 7.59 4.77 17.30
CA LYS A 26 8.23 5.16 16.04
C LYS A 26 9.50 4.36 15.82
N LEU A 27 9.73 3.92 14.58
CA LEU A 27 10.96 3.27 14.16
C LEU A 27 11.82 4.24 13.36
N PRO A 28 13.16 4.16 13.44
CA PRO A 28 14.04 4.89 12.53
C PRO A 28 13.73 4.51 11.07
N ASP A 29 13.57 5.51 10.21
CA ASP A 29 13.38 5.33 8.78
C ASP A 29 14.20 6.37 8.01
N GLY A 30 15.22 5.91 7.28
CA GLY A 30 16.09 6.77 6.49
C GLY A 30 15.42 7.41 5.27
N ARG A 31 14.17 7.04 4.97
CA ARG A 31 13.37 7.60 3.87
C ARG A 31 12.32 8.62 4.34
N ALA A 32 12.07 8.73 5.64
CA ALA A 32 11.09 9.67 6.20
C ALA A 32 11.73 11.05 6.44
N THR A 33 10.97 12.12 6.20
CA THR A 33 11.41 13.52 6.41
C THR A 33 11.84 13.82 7.85
N ASP A 34 11.17 13.21 8.84
CA ASP A 34 11.51 13.30 10.27
C ASP A 34 12.45 12.16 10.74
N GLY A 35 13.00 11.36 9.82
CA GLY A 35 13.88 10.23 10.13
C GLY A 35 13.21 9.08 10.91
N THR A 36 11.89 9.14 11.10
CA THR A 36 11.12 8.16 11.86
C THR A 36 9.78 7.84 11.18
N ARG A 37 9.34 6.59 11.29
CA ARG A 37 8.02 6.12 10.83
C ARG A 37 7.18 5.60 12.01
N PRO A 38 5.88 5.91 12.09
CA PRO A 38 5.00 5.32 13.09
C PRO A 38 4.81 3.82 12.86
N ILE A 39 4.70 3.06 13.95
CA ILE A 39 4.36 1.64 13.96
C ILE A 39 2.83 1.53 13.93
N GLU A 40 2.26 1.48 12.72
CA GLU A 40 0.82 1.38 12.51
C GLU A 40 0.48 0.33 11.45
N THR A 41 -0.67 -0.32 11.60
CA THR A 41 -1.22 -1.19 10.54
C THR A 41 -1.77 -0.33 9.41
N LYS A 42 -1.13 -0.41 8.24
CA LYS A 42 -1.66 0.22 7.02
C LYS A 42 -2.85 -0.59 6.53
N LEU A 43 -3.98 0.05 6.29
CA LEU A 43 -5.17 -0.62 5.78
C LEU A 43 -5.28 -0.37 4.27
N GLY A 44 -5.57 -1.42 3.51
CA GLY A 44 -5.77 -1.34 2.07
C GLY A 44 -7.09 -0.68 1.68
N LEU A 45 -7.22 -0.42 0.38
CA LEU A 45 -8.39 0.22 -0.23
C LEU A 45 -9.70 -0.47 0.12
N ASP A 46 -9.71 -1.80 0.14
CA ASP A 46 -10.90 -2.60 0.45
C ASP A 46 -11.44 -2.39 1.87
N LEU A 47 -10.61 -1.87 2.79
CA LEU A 47 -10.96 -1.67 4.19
C LEU A 47 -11.26 -0.19 4.50
N ARG A 48 -10.47 0.74 3.95
CA ARG A 48 -10.65 2.19 4.15
C ARG A 48 -11.57 2.84 3.13
N GLY A 49 -11.85 2.18 2.02
CA GLY A 49 -12.39 2.81 0.82
C GLY A 49 -11.38 3.74 0.15
N GLY A 50 -11.73 4.23 -1.03
CA GLY A 50 -10.94 5.17 -1.82
C GLY A 50 -11.03 4.89 -3.32
N LEU A 51 -10.00 5.34 -4.05
CA LEU A 51 -9.92 5.26 -5.50
C LEU A 51 -8.73 4.39 -5.95
N ARG A 52 -8.96 3.47 -6.87
CA ARG A 52 -7.92 2.81 -7.67
C ARG A 52 -8.07 3.21 -9.12
N VAL A 53 -6.99 3.71 -9.72
CA VAL A 53 -6.93 4.06 -11.14
C VAL A 53 -5.79 3.31 -11.80
N GLU A 54 -6.06 2.76 -12.98
CA GLU A 54 -5.08 2.10 -13.83
C GLU A 54 -4.86 2.95 -15.08
N TYR A 55 -3.61 3.36 -15.28
CA TYR A 55 -3.16 4.14 -16.41
C TYR A 55 -2.27 3.29 -17.32
N GLN A 56 -2.39 3.49 -18.63
CA GLN A 56 -1.52 2.94 -19.65
C GLN A 56 -0.79 4.07 -20.37
N VAL A 57 0.53 4.01 -20.40
CA VAL A 57 1.38 4.98 -21.08
C VAL A 57 1.18 4.84 -22.59
N GLN A 58 0.87 5.96 -23.25
CA GLN A 58 0.62 6.01 -24.68
C GLN A 58 1.90 6.42 -25.42
N PRO A 59 2.15 5.84 -26.61
CA PRO A 59 3.27 6.26 -27.45
C PRO A 59 3.04 7.68 -28.01
N VAL A 60 4.12 8.42 -28.22
CA VAL A 60 4.12 9.76 -28.85
C VAL A 60 4.93 9.69 -30.13
N ASP A 61 4.35 10.11 -31.25
CA ASP A 61 5.02 10.12 -32.57
C ASP A 61 5.68 8.78 -32.95
N GLY A 62 5.06 7.67 -32.54
CA GLY A 62 5.57 6.31 -32.78
C GLY A 62 6.70 5.88 -31.83
N VAL A 63 7.13 6.73 -30.90
CA VAL A 63 8.09 6.41 -29.84
C VAL A 63 7.34 5.74 -28.68
N ILE A 64 7.82 4.57 -28.27
CA ILE A 64 7.29 3.80 -27.13
C ILE A 64 8.10 4.17 -25.89
N ALA A 65 7.41 4.40 -24.78
CA ALA A 65 8.05 4.70 -23.50
C ALA A 65 8.97 3.56 -23.04
N THR A 66 10.17 3.92 -22.57
CA THR A 66 11.11 2.99 -21.95
C THR A 66 10.75 2.75 -20.49
N ALA A 67 11.32 1.71 -19.86
CA ALA A 67 11.12 1.47 -18.42
C ALA A 67 11.55 2.66 -17.54
N ALA A 68 12.55 3.45 -17.98
CA ALA A 68 12.99 4.67 -17.28
C ALA A 68 11.96 5.80 -17.41
N ASP A 69 11.30 5.92 -18.56
CA ASP A 69 10.23 6.90 -18.77
C ASP A 69 9.02 6.56 -17.90
N VAL A 70 8.63 5.28 -17.85
CA VAL A 70 7.53 4.81 -16.98
C VAL A 70 7.85 5.04 -15.49
N ALA A 71 9.10 4.82 -15.07
CA ALA A 71 9.53 5.16 -13.71
C ALA A 71 9.43 6.68 -13.43
N THR A 72 9.81 7.51 -14.40
CA THR A 72 9.70 8.98 -14.29
C THR A 72 8.24 9.42 -14.18
N ILE A 73 7.33 8.85 -14.99
CA ILE A 73 5.89 9.11 -14.91
C ILE A 73 5.36 8.70 -13.53
N ARG A 74 5.76 7.51 -13.04
CA ARG A 74 5.39 7.03 -11.70
C ARG A 74 5.84 8.00 -10.59
N ASP A 75 7.06 8.53 -10.67
CA ASP A 75 7.58 9.49 -9.68
C ASP A 75 6.91 10.87 -9.77
N ILE A 76 6.48 11.31 -10.96
CA ILE A 76 5.68 12.54 -11.11
C ILE A 76 4.29 12.34 -10.49
N ILE A 77 3.62 11.23 -10.82
CA ILE A 77 2.31 10.90 -10.27
C ILE A 77 2.38 10.80 -8.74
N GLU A 78 3.39 10.10 -8.19
CA GLU A 78 3.59 10.00 -6.74
C GLU A 78 3.74 11.38 -6.07
N ARG A 79 4.52 12.29 -6.65
CA ARG A 79 4.65 13.67 -6.14
C ARG A 79 3.35 14.46 -6.23
N ARG A 80 2.61 14.37 -7.34
CA ARG A 80 1.31 15.03 -7.50
C ARG A 80 0.31 14.54 -6.46
N VAL A 81 0.21 13.22 -6.28
CA VAL A 81 -0.69 12.65 -5.27
C VAL A 81 -0.28 13.05 -3.85
N ASN A 82 1.01 13.01 -3.50
CA ASN A 82 1.45 13.41 -2.16
C ASN A 82 1.09 14.87 -1.84
N SER A 83 0.94 15.73 -2.85
CA SER A 83 0.53 17.12 -2.67
C SER A 83 -0.96 17.32 -2.44
N THR A 84 -1.82 16.34 -2.76
CA THR A 84 -3.27 16.45 -2.56
C THR A 84 -3.68 16.19 -1.10
N GLY A 85 -2.73 15.80 -0.24
CA GLY A 85 -2.99 15.49 1.16
C GLY A 85 -3.62 14.12 1.39
N VAL A 86 -3.70 13.27 0.36
CA VAL A 86 -4.12 11.87 0.51
C VAL A 86 -3.09 11.13 1.38
N ALA A 87 -3.57 10.48 2.42
CA ALA A 87 -2.72 9.71 3.31
C ALA A 87 -2.31 8.39 2.65
N GLU A 88 -1.00 8.19 2.50
CA GLU A 88 -0.38 6.92 2.08
C GLU A 88 -0.79 6.42 0.68
N PRO A 89 -0.63 7.22 -0.38
CA PRO A 89 -0.89 6.76 -1.73
C PRO A 89 0.10 5.68 -2.16
N LEU A 90 -0.38 4.73 -2.95
CA LEU A 90 0.45 3.67 -3.54
C LEU A 90 0.50 3.85 -5.05
N VAL A 91 1.68 4.20 -5.57
CA VAL A 91 1.93 4.30 -7.02
C VAL A 91 2.93 3.22 -7.43
N GLN A 92 2.46 2.28 -8.24
CA GLN A 92 3.25 1.13 -8.71
C GLN A 92 3.21 1.03 -10.23
N THR A 93 4.32 0.58 -10.81
CA THR A 93 4.34 0.17 -12.21
C THR A 93 3.89 -1.29 -12.32
N GLN A 94 3.19 -1.63 -13.41
CA GLN A 94 2.78 -2.99 -13.72
C GLN A 94 3.12 -3.29 -15.19
N GLY A 95 3.84 -4.39 -15.42
CA GLY A 95 4.33 -4.72 -16.76
C GLY A 95 5.33 -3.68 -17.27
N SER A 96 5.28 -3.39 -18.57
CA SER A 96 6.20 -2.45 -19.24
C SER A 96 5.64 -1.05 -19.42
N ASP A 97 4.32 -0.86 -19.35
CA ASP A 97 3.63 0.36 -19.79
C ASP A 97 2.45 0.78 -18.89
N ARG A 98 2.19 0.10 -17.77
CA ARG A 98 1.07 0.43 -16.88
C ARG A 98 1.51 1.02 -15.56
N ILE A 99 0.68 1.92 -15.04
CA ILE A 99 0.83 2.53 -13.73
C ILE A 99 -0.48 2.36 -12.97
N ILE A 100 -0.40 1.75 -11.79
CA ILE A 100 -1.51 1.57 -10.87
C ILE A 100 -1.36 2.61 -9.77
N VAL A 101 -2.40 3.39 -9.55
CA VAL A 101 -2.50 4.37 -8.47
C VAL A 101 -3.62 3.94 -7.53
N GLU A 102 -3.29 3.65 -6.27
CA GLU A 102 -4.26 3.37 -5.22
C GLU A 102 -4.22 4.50 -4.18
N LEU A 103 -5.39 5.07 -3.90
CA LEU A 103 -5.57 6.25 -3.06
C LEU A 103 -6.60 5.93 -1.97
N PRO A 104 -6.14 5.46 -0.80
CA PRO A 104 -7.04 5.16 0.32
C PRO A 104 -7.63 6.45 0.91
N GLY A 105 -8.91 6.41 1.30
CA GLY A 105 -9.56 7.49 2.05
C GLY A 105 -9.77 8.79 1.27
N VAL A 106 -9.79 8.73 -0.07
CA VAL A 106 -10.08 9.91 -0.92
C VAL A 106 -11.51 10.41 -0.68
N SER A 107 -11.64 11.73 -0.54
CA SER A 107 -12.95 12.40 -0.38
C SER A 107 -13.60 12.76 -1.71
N ASP A 108 -12.81 13.21 -2.69
CA ASP A 108 -13.28 13.51 -4.06
C ASP A 108 -12.45 12.72 -5.09
N PRO A 109 -12.94 11.55 -5.52
CA PRO A 109 -12.25 10.71 -6.50
C PRO A 109 -12.11 11.37 -7.87
N ASP A 110 -13.11 12.13 -8.32
CA ASP A 110 -13.16 12.69 -9.67
C ASP A 110 -12.16 13.84 -9.82
N ALA A 111 -12.07 14.72 -8.81
CA ALA A 111 -11.08 15.79 -8.79
C ALA A 111 -9.64 15.26 -8.84
N ILE A 112 -9.33 14.24 -8.04
CA ILE A 112 -7.98 13.65 -8.04
C ILE A 112 -7.71 12.93 -9.36
N ARG A 113 -8.67 12.17 -9.88
CA ARG A 113 -8.55 11.50 -11.17
C ARG A 113 -8.24 12.48 -12.29
N ALA A 114 -8.92 13.64 -12.33
CA ALA A 114 -8.65 14.70 -13.29
C ALA A 114 -7.21 15.23 -13.16
N LEU A 115 -6.74 15.49 -11.93
CA LEU A 115 -5.37 15.93 -11.68
C LEU A 115 -4.32 14.91 -12.13
N LEU A 116 -4.57 13.62 -11.89
CA LEU A 116 -3.62 12.55 -12.21
C LEU A 116 -3.59 12.19 -13.69
N GLY A 117 -4.74 12.26 -14.37
CA GLY A 117 -4.86 11.94 -15.79
C GLY A 117 -4.30 13.01 -16.73
N THR A 118 -4.02 14.23 -16.23
CA THR A 118 -3.42 15.29 -17.05
C THR A 118 -1.95 15.01 -17.34
N THR A 119 -1.52 15.26 -18.58
CA THR A 119 -0.09 15.26 -18.91
C THR A 119 0.57 16.42 -18.16
N GLY A 120 -0.15 17.53 -18.01
CA GLY A 120 0.32 18.70 -17.27
C GLY A 120 1.39 19.47 -18.03
N ARG A 121 1.37 19.40 -19.37
CA ARG A 121 2.24 20.16 -20.24
C ARG A 121 1.69 21.55 -20.39
N LEU A 122 2.34 22.51 -19.74
CA LEU A 122 2.05 23.93 -19.92
C LEU A 122 2.93 24.50 -21.03
N ASP A 123 2.33 25.08 -22.05
CA ASP A 123 3.00 25.70 -23.19
C ASP A 123 2.73 27.21 -23.22
N PHE A 124 3.80 27.98 -23.39
CA PHE A 124 3.77 29.43 -23.54
C PHE A 124 3.96 29.75 -25.04
N ILE A 125 2.88 30.13 -25.71
CA ILE A 125 2.78 30.13 -27.18
C ILE A 125 2.54 31.56 -27.69
N PRO A 126 3.54 32.17 -28.36
CA PRO A 126 3.36 33.35 -29.19
C PRO A 126 2.18 33.26 -30.14
N LEU A 127 1.30 34.26 -30.15
CA LEU A 127 0.27 34.41 -31.19
C LEU A 127 0.72 35.50 -32.18
N PRO A 128 1.14 35.14 -33.41
CA PRO A 128 1.65 36.11 -34.38
C PRO A 128 0.61 37.19 -34.73
N VAL A 129 1.05 38.45 -34.77
CA VAL A 129 0.20 39.62 -35.05
C VAL A 129 -0.51 39.50 -36.40
N GLU A 130 0.18 39.01 -37.42
CA GLU A 130 -0.40 38.81 -38.76
C GLU A 130 -1.60 37.86 -38.74
N THR A 131 -1.61 36.90 -37.81
CA THR A 131 -2.67 35.90 -37.70
C THR A 131 -3.74 36.30 -36.71
N TYR A 132 -3.37 36.78 -35.51
CA TYR A 132 -4.30 36.98 -34.39
C TYR A 132 -4.55 38.45 -34.04
N GLY A 133 -3.85 39.38 -34.68
CA GLY A 133 -3.96 40.80 -34.40
C GLY A 133 -3.13 41.25 -33.20
N SER A 134 -3.34 42.49 -32.76
CA SER A 134 -2.65 43.11 -31.64
C SER A 134 -3.54 44.13 -30.92
N ILE A 135 -3.14 44.54 -29.73
CA ILE A 135 -3.71 45.68 -29.00
C ILE A 135 -2.74 46.86 -29.10
N ASP A 136 -3.26 48.02 -29.51
CA ASP A 136 -2.54 49.28 -29.32
C ASP A 136 -2.54 49.60 -27.81
N VAL A 137 -1.36 49.53 -27.19
CA VAL A 137 -1.21 49.68 -25.74
C VAL A 137 -1.52 51.10 -25.25
N ALA A 138 -1.41 52.12 -26.11
CA ALA A 138 -1.68 53.51 -25.75
C ALA A 138 -3.18 53.84 -25.76
N THR A 139 -3.93 53.23 -26.68
CA THR A 139 -5.37 53.51 -26.87
C THR A 139 -6.28 52.39 -26.38
N GLY A 140 -5.73 51.20 -26.13
CA GLY A 140 -6.48 49.98 -25.81
C GLY A 140 -7.27 49.41 -27.00
N ALA A 141 -7.09 49.96 -28.20
CA ALA A 141 -7.87 49.58 -29.37
C ALA A 141 -7.32 48.28 -30.00
N PRO A 142 -8.17 47.27 -30.26
CA PRO A 142 -7.74 46.05 -30.95
C PRO A 142 -7.58 46.28 -32.46
N THR A 143 -6.50 45.76 -33.01
CA THR A 143 -6.27 45.57 -34.44
C THR A 143 -6.61 44.12 -34.77
N ALA A 144 -7.58 43.91 -35.66
CA ALA A 144 -8.05 42.56 -36.00
C ALA A 144 -7.01 41.79 -36.83
N GLY A 145 -6.75 40.55 -36.44
CA GLY A 145 -6.02 39.57 -37.26
C GLY A 145 -6.94 38.78 -38.19
N VAL A 146 -6.33 37.84 -38.93
CA VAL A 146 -7.04 36.91 -39.82
C VAL A 146 -7.89 35.88 -39.04
N LYS A 147 -7.45 35.49 -37.85
CA LYS A 147 -8.14 34.59 -36.92
C LYS A 147 -8.48 35.34 -35.62
N PRO A 148 -9.62 35.02 -34.98
CA PRO A 148 -9.91 35.54 -33.65
C PRO A 148 -8.92 34.98 -32.63
N VAL A 149 -8.62 35.78 -31.60
CA VAL A 149 -7.85 35.30 -30.43
C VAL A 149 -8.66 34.19 -29.76
N PRO A 150 -8.08 33.00 -29.58
CA PRO A 150 -8.83 31.89 -29.03
C PRO A 150 -9.09 32.08 -27.53
N GLY A 151 -10.34 31.83 -27.13
CA GLY A 151 -10.82 32.07 -25.77
C GLY A 151 -10.42 30.95 -24.79
N GLN A 152 -10.61 31.21 -23.49
CA GLN A 152 -10.41 30.21 -22.45
C GLN A 152 -11.23 28.94 -22.74
N GLY A 153 -10.60 27.77 -22.60
CA GLY A 153 -11.20 26.47 -22.86
C GLY A 153 -11.20 26.03 -24.32
N ALA A 154 -10.75 26.87 -25.26
CA ALA A 154 -10.58 26.46 -26.65
C ALA A 154 -9.35 25.55 -26.80
N LEU A 155 -9.46 24.53 -27.65
CA LEU A 155 -8.34 23.66 -28.01
C LEU A 155 -7.51 24.35 -29.10
N LEU A 156 -6.21 24.53 -28.84
CA LEU A 156 -5.28 25.19 -29.75
C LEU A 156 -4.72 24.16 -30.74
N ASP A 157 -5.51 23.82 -31.77
CA ASP A 157 -5.17 22.85 -32.80
C ASP A 157 -4.52 23.51 -34.03
N ASP A 158 -3.44 24.26 -33.82
CA ASP A 158 -2.67 24.87 -34.92
C ASP A 158 -1.21 24.37 -34.88
N PRO A 159 -0.83 23.41 -35.74
CA PRO A 159 0.52 22.82 -35.74
C PRO A 159 1.60 23.80 -36.19
N THR A 160 1.23 24.98 -36.70
CA THR A 160 2.17 26.04 -37.06
C THR A 160 2.64 26.84 -35.85
N LEU A 161 1.87 26.83 -34.76
CA LEU A 161 2.21 27.51 -33.53
C LEU A 161 3.18 26.65 -32.72
N LYS A 162 4.38 27.17 -32.50
CA LYS A 162 5.38 26.53 -31.65
C LYS A 162 5.44 27.23 -30.30
N PRO A 163 5.50 26.48 -29.17
CA PRO A 163 5.77 27.07 -27.87
C PRO A 163 7.12 27.80 -27.88
N LEU A 164 7.16 28.98 -27.27
CA LEU A 164 8.41 29.70 -26.98
C LEU A 164 9.20 28.94 -25.91
N PHE A 165 8.50 28.47 -24.87
CA PHE A 165 9.00 27.54 -23.86
C PHE A 165 7.83 26.78 -23.24
N SER A 166 8.13 25.72 -22.47
CA SER A 166 7.13 24.94 -21.73
C SER A 166 7.31 25.10 -20.22
N GLY A 167 6.47 24.42 -19.43
CA GLY A 167 6.53 24.43 -17.97
C GLY A 167 7.86 23.95 -17.37
N ASP A 168 8.74 23.33 -18.16
CA ASP A 168 10.11 22.97 -17.76
C ASP A 168 10.96 24.20 -17.38
N GLN A 169 10.61 25.38 -17.89
CA GLN A 169 11.27 26.65 -17.59
C GLN A 169 10.72 27.36 -16.35
N ILE A 170 9.73 26.78 -15.65
CA ILE A 170 9.22 27.33 -14.39
C ILE A 170 10.12 26.91 -13.23
N SER A 171 10.49 27.87 -12.39
CA SER A 171 11.30 27.70 -11.19
C SER A 171 10.42 27.55 -9.95
N THR A 172 9.45 28.45 -9.77
CA THR A 172 8.46 28.38 -8.69
C THR A 172 7.06 28.72 -9.20
N SER A 173 6.04 28.21 -8.50
CA SER A 173 4.64 28.57 -8.73
C SER A 173 3.86 28.56 -7.41
N ASN A 174 2.92 29.49 -7.27
CA ASN A 174 2.07 29.61 -6.09
C ASN A 174 0.75 30.30 -6.42
N VAL A 175 -0.29 29.93 -5.69
CA VAL A 175 -1.58 30.64 -5.73
C VAL A 175 -1.36 31.99 -5.07
N SER A 176 -1.73 33.06 -5.78
CA SER A 176 -1.66 34.44 -5.29
C SER A 176 -2.99 35.14 -5.56
N THR A 177 -3.08 36.39 -5.15
CA THR A 177 -4.20 37.28 -5.45
C THR A 177 -3.66 38.47 -6.23
N ASP A 178 -4.36 38.88 -7.29
CA ASP A 178 -4.03 40.07 -8.05
C ASP A 178 -4.50 41.35 -7.34
N ASP A 179 -4.19 42.51 -7.93
CA ASP A 179 -4.55 43.83 -7.39
C ASP A 179 -6.07 44.06 -7.29
N THR A 180 -6.86 43.25 -8.00
CA THR A 180 -8.33 43.30 -7.99
C THR A 180 -8.97 42.33 -6.99
N GLY A 181 -8.14 41.61 -6.21
CA GLY A 181 -8.60 40.63 -5.23
C GLY A 181 -8.93 39.27 -5.84
N GLN A 182 -8.63 39.04 -7.11
CA GLN A 182 -8.94 37.80 -7.83
C GLN A 182 -7.80 36.80 -7.68
N ARG A 183 -8.12 35.51 -7.57
CA ARG A 183 -7.10 34.46 -7.44
C ARG A 183 -6.42 34.20 -8.78
N VAL A 184 -5.10 34.23 -8.76
CA VAL A 184 -4.22 34.03 -9.91
C VAL A 184 -3.13 33.04 -9.56
N VAL A 185 -2.48 32.47 -10.57
CA VAL A 185 -1.30 31.62 -10.38
C VAL A 185 -0.06 32.42 -10.74
N SER A 186 0.72 32.80 -9.74
CA SER A 186 2.01 33.46 -9.94
C SER A 186 3.10 32.42 -10.17
N PHE A 187 4.02 32.73 -11.08
CA PHE A 187 5.17 31.88 -11.37
C PHE A 187 6.45 32.70 -11.57
N SER A 188 7.59 32.07 -11.29
CA SER A 188 8.91 32.58 -11.67
C SER A 188 9.57 31.62 -12.67
N LEU A 189 10.32 32.19 -13.60
CA LEU A 189 11.06 31.44 -14.62
C LEU A 189 12.49 31.16 -14.15
N LYS A 190 13.07 30.10 -14.71
CA LYS A 190 14.52 29.88 -14.67
C LYS A 190 15.21 30.90 -15.56
N SER A 191 16.53 31.07 -15.40
CA SER A 191 17.31 32.07 -16.14
C SER A 191 17.12 31.98 -17.66
N GLU A 192 17.17 30.77 -18.23
CA GLU A 192 16.96 30.55 -19.67
C GLU A 192 15.56 30.98 -20.13
N GLY A 193 14.51 30.53 -19.45
CA GLY A 193 13.14 30.96 -19.72
C GLY A 193 12.93 32.47 -19.56
N ALA A 194 13.54 33.08 -18.54
CA ALA A 194 13.45 34.51 -18.30
C ALA A 194 14.09 35.33 -19.43
N ASP A 195 15.24 34.88 -19.96
CA ASP A 195 15.93 35.54 -21.07
C ASP A 195 15.11 35.43 -22.38
N LEU A 196 14.56 34.24 -22.67
CA LEU A 196 13.68 34.01 -23.81
C LEU A 196 12.41 34.88 -23.73
N PHE A 197 11.79 34.92 -22.55
CA PHE A 197 10.57 35.67 -22.33
C PHE A 197 10.80 37.19 -22.36
N SER A 198 11.90 37.66 -21.79
CA SER A 198 12.33 39.07 -21.83
C SER A 198 12.57 39.55 -23.26
N THR A 199 13.31 38.77 -24.05
CA THR A 199 13.60 39.09 -25.45
C THR A 199 12.31 39.16 -26.26
N TYR A 200 11.48 38.11 -26.16
CA TYR A 200 10.23 38.04 -26.91
C TYR A 200 9.26 39.17 -26.56
N THR A 201 9.04 39.42 -25.26
CA THR A 201 8.08 40.45 -24.81
C THR A 201 8.53 41.87 -25.13
N SER A 202 9.85 42.14 -25.18
CA SER A 202 10.39 43.45 -25.57
C SER A 202 10.14 43.77 -27.05
N GLU A 203 10.15 42.76 -27.91
CA GLU A 203 9.97 42.91 -29.35
C GLU A 203 8.50 42.85 -29.80
N ASN A 204 7.61 42.33 -28.96
CA ASN A 204 6.23 41.99 -29.33
C ASN A 204 5.18 42.66 -28.41
N ILE A 205 5.42 43.90 -28.01
CA ILE A 205 4.45 44.69 -27.23
C ILE A 205 3.16 44.86 -28.04
N GLY A 206 2.02 44.60 -27.39
CA GLY A 206 0.68 44.61 -27.99
C GLY A 206 0.26 43.27 -28.60
N SER A 207 1.18 42.34 -28.85
CA SER A 207 0.86 41.01 -29.38
C SER A 207 0.17 40.14 -28.34
N TYR A 208 -0.70 39.24 -28.79
CA TYR A 208 -1.30 38.23 -27.92
C TYR A 208 -0.34 37.08 -27.63
N PHE A 209 -0.52 36.46 -26.47
CA PHE A 209 0.32 35.39 -25.98
C PHE A 209 -0.54 34.33 -25.30
N ALA A 210 -0.60 33.12 -25.86
CA ALA A 210 -1.41 32.04 -25.32
C ALA A 210 -0.65 31.23 -24.28
N ILE A 211 -1.34 30.87 -23.21
CA ILE A 211 -0.89 29.90 -22.20
C ILE A 211 -1.84 28.72 -22.30
N ALA A 212 -1.33 27.58 -22.73
CA ALA A 212 -2.11 26.37 -22.97
C ALA A 212 -1.66 25.26 -22.03
N LEU A 213 -2.62 24.54 -21.44
CA LEU A 213 -2.39 23.33 -20.65
C LEU A 213 -2.91 22.14 -21.44
N ASP A 214 -2.03 21.21 -21.79
CA ASP A 214 -2.34 20.02 -22.61
C ASP A 214 -3.08 20.42 -23.92
N GLY A 215 -2.65 21.52 -24.54
CA GLY A 215 -3.23 22.07 -25.77
C GLY A 215 -4.54 22.86 -25.59
N THR A 216 -5.11 22.89 -24.38
CA THR A 216 -6.30 23.71 -24.08
C THR A 216 -5.90 25.06 -23.52
N ILE A 217 -6.47 26.14 -24.03
CA ILE A 217 -6.11 27.50 -23.62
C ILE A 217 -6.63 27.79 -22.21
N VAL A 218 -5.70 28.12 -21.32
CA VAL A 218 -6.00 28.64 -19.98
C VAL A 218 -6.24 30.15 -20.06
N SER A 219 -5.36 30.87 -20.76
CA SER A 219 -5.44 32.32 -20.90
C SER A 219 -4.70 32.78 -22.16
N ALA A 220 -5.19 33.85 -22.81
CA ALA A 220 -4.52 34.48 -23.94
C ALA A 220 -4.40 36.00 -23.75
N PRO A 221 -3.61 36.48 -22.77
CA PRO A 221 -3.38 37.92 -22.57
C PRO A 221 -2.63 38.56 -23.74
N TYR A 222 -2.57 39.89 -23.74
CA TYR A 222 -1.68 40.66 -24.62
C TYR A 222 -0.51 41.24 -23.82
N ILE A 223 0.63 41.43 -24.48
CA ILE A 223 1.86 41.93 -23.86
C ILE A 223 1.74 43.45 -23.67
N GLN A 224 1.63 43.91 -22.42
CA GLN A 224 1.51 45.34 -22.10
C GLN A 224 2.87 46.05 -22.07
N SER A 225 3.89 45.38 -21.56
CA SER A 225 5.26 45.91 -21.44
C SER A 225 6.26 44.75 -21.48
N ALA A 226 7.53 45.08 -21.71
CA ALA A 226 8.61 44.11 -21.61
C ALA A 226 8.67 43.46 -20.21
N ILE A 227 8.74 42.13 -20.15
CA ILE A 227 8.83 41.37 -18.90
C ILE A 227 10.27 40.89 -18.72
N THR A 228 11.09 41.75 -18.11
CA THR A 228 12.53 41.47 -17.90
C THR A 228 12.84 40.78 -16.57
N GLY A 229 11.87 40.74 -15.65
CA GLY A 229 12.03 40.18 -14.31
C GLY A 229 11.89 38.66 -14.22
N GLY A 230 11.47 37.98 -15.30
CA GLY A 230 11.25 36.54 -15.29
C GLY A 230 10.07 36.08 -14.41
N GLU A 231 9.19 36.99 -14.00
CA GLU A 231 8.01 36.71 -13.20
C GLU A 231 6.74 36.94 -14.01
N GLY A 232 5.72 36.15 -13.76
CA GLY A 232 4.44 36.26 -14.45
C GLY A 232 3.27 35.79 -13.61
N GLN A 233 2.07 36.16 -14.06
CA GLN A 233 0.81 35.75 -13.45
C GLN A 233 -0.11 35.18 -14.52
N ILE A 234 -0.68 34.02 -14.24
CA ILE A 234 -1.73 33.40 -15.06
C ILE A 234 -3.06 33.81 -14.43
N SER A 235 -3.84 34.58 -15.17
CA SER A 235 -5.21 34.97 -14.82
C SER A 235 -6.19 34.15 -15.66
N GLY A 236 -7.25 33.63 -15.04
CA GLY A 236 -8.30 32.87 -15.73
C GLY A 236 -9.46 32.56 -14.80
N GLY A 237 -10.39 31.72 -15.26
CA GLY A 237 -11.52 31.22 -14.47
C GLY A 237 -12.84 31.89 -14.86
N SER A 238 -13.95 31.34 -14.37
CA SER A 238 -15.29 31.83 -14.72
C SER A 238 -15.66 33.12 -13.96
N GLY A 239 -15.25 34.26 -14.50
CA GLY A 239 -15.81 35.58 -14.12
C GLY A 239 -15.27 36.21 -12.83
N GLY A 240 -14.10 35.78 -12.33
CA GLY A 240 -13.49 36.36 -11.12
C GLY A 240 -12.28 35.56 -10.59
N GLY A 241 -11.31 35.26 -11.44
CA GLY A 241 -10.14 34.47 -11.03
C GLY A 241 -10.41 32.97 -10.87
N PHE A 242 -9.38 32.22 -10.50
CA PHE A 242 -9.46 30.77 -10.36
C PHE A 242 -10.22 30.33 -9.10
N ALA A 243 -10.96 29.22 -9.19
CA ALA A 243 -11.37 28.49 -8.01
C ALA A 243 -10.14 27.98 -7.25
N LEU A 244 -10.21 27.88 -5.91
CA LEU A 244 -9.06 27.47 -5.10
C LEU A 244 -8.51 26.10 -5.54
N GLU A 245 -9.40 25.17 -5.82
CA GLU A 245 -9.07 23.81 -6.27
C GLU A 245 -8.40 23.81 -7.65
N GLU A 246 -8.92 24.60 -8.59
CA GLU A 246 -8.36 24.77 -9.93
C GLU A 246 -6.96 25.40 -9.86
N ALA A 247 -6.80 26.48 -9.09
CA ALA A 247 -5.51 27.14 -8.88
C ALA A 247 -4.48 26.21 -8.22
N THR A 248 -4.91 25.44 -7.21
CA THR A 248 -4.05 24.48 -6.53
C THR A 248 -3.62 23.36 -7.47
N SER A 249 -4.55 22.83 -8.27
CA SER A 249 -4.26 21.81 -9.28
C SER A 249 -3.26 22.31 -10.31
N LEU A 250 -3.44 23.53 -10.83
CA LEU A 250 -2.53 24.15 -11.77
C LEU A 250 -1.14 24.34 -11.13
N VAL A 251 -1.04 24.90 -9.92
CA VAL A 251 0.24 25.04 -9.19
C VAL A 251 0.92 23.69 -8.99
N THR A 252 0.18 22.66 -8.61
CA THR A 252 0.70 21.29 -8.45
C THR A 252 1.30 20.76 -9.74
N ILE A 253 0.59 20.93 -10.87
CA ILE A 253 1.10 20.55 -12.20
C ILE A 253 2.41 21.31 -12.51
N LEU A 254 2.44 22.61 -12.27
CA LEU A 254 3.62 23.45 -12.54
C LEU A 254 4.82 23.13 -11.65
N LYS A 255 4.59 22.74 -10.39
CA LYS A 255 5.68 22.38 -9.45
C LYS A 255 6.34 21.06 -9.80
N PHE A 256 5.56 20.07 -10.25
CA PHE A 256 6.06 18.70 -10.43
C PHE A 256 6.40 18.35 -11.87
N GLY A 257 6.04 19.21 -12.82
CA GLY A 257 6.37 19.09 -14.24
C GLY A 257 5.36 18.24 -15.03
N SER A 258 5.51 18.26 -16.35
CA SER A 258 4.69 17.48 -17.29
C SER A 258 5.14 16.02 -17.37
N LEU A 259 4.20 15.13 -17.70
CA LEU A 259 4.54 13.75 -18.01
C LEU A 259 5.30 13.68 -19.36
N PRO A 260 6.37 12.86 -19.46
CA PRO A 260 7.11 12.70 -20.71
C PRO A 260 6.30 12.00 -21.82
N PHE A 261 5.32 11.18 -21.43
CA PHE A 261 4.37 10.54 -22.32
C PHE A 261 2.96 10.71 -21.77
N PRO A 262 1.93 10.87 -22.63
CA PRO A 262 0.55 10.90 -22.21
C PRO A 262 0.15 9.55 -21.65
N ILE A 263 -0.80 9.56 -20.73
CA ILE A 263 -1.35 8.36 -20.12
C ILE A 263 -2.84 8.27 -20.42
N ALA A 264 -3.31 7.08 -20.78
CA ALA A 264 -4.73 6.81 -20.93
C ALA A 264 -5.22 6.02 -19.71
N GLU A 265 -6.35 6.42 -19.16
CA GLU A 265 -7.03 5.63 -18.14
C GLU A 265 -7.67 4.39 -18.77
N ILE A 266 -7.31 3.22 -18.27
CA ILE A 266 -7.84 1.92 -18.75
C ILE A 266 -8.77 1.26 -17.75
N GLY A 267 -8.82 1.74 -16.50
CA GLY A 267 -9.72 1.20 -15.48
C GLY A 267 -9.78 2.07 -14.24
N VAL A 268 -10.98 2.19 -13.67
CA VAL A 268 -11.22 2.85 -12.39
C VAL A 268 -12.06 1.93 -11.52
N THR A 269 -11.65 1.80 -10.27
CA THR A 269 -12.42 1.12 -9.23
C THR A 269 -12.51 2.01 -8.01
N GLU A 270 -13.71 2.47 -7.71
CA GLU A 270 -14.01 3.21 -6.49
C GLU A 270 -14.60 2.26 -5.44
N VAL A 271 -14.05 2.27 -4.24
CA VAL A 271 -14.55 1.50 -3.11
C VAL A 271 -15.05 2.47 -2.05
N LYS A 272 -16.34 2.40 -1.69
CA LYS A 272 -16.89 3.26 -0.64
C LYS A 272 -16.38 2.84 0.74
N ALA A 273 -15.95 3.82 1.53
CA ALA A 273 -15.42 3.60 2.89
C ALA A 273 -16.40 2.86 3.83
N THR A 274 -17.70 3.13 3.69
CA THR A 274 -18.75 2.49 4.49
C THR A 274 -18.84 0.99 4.26
N LEU A 275 -18.57 0.55 3.03
CA LEU A 275 -18.58 -0.87 2.66
C LEU A 275 -17.40 -1.59 3.34
N GLY A 276 -16.20 -1.00 3.26
CA GLY A 276 -14.99 -1.56 3.89
C GLY A 276 -15.10 -1.69 5.41
N ALA A 277 -15.64 -0.68 6.09
CA ALA A 277 -15.83 -0.72 7.55
C ALA A 277 -16.83 -1.82 7.98
N ALA A 278 -17.95 -1.97 7.26
CA ALA A 278 -18.93 -3.02 7.55
C ALA A 278 -18.34 -4.42 7.33
N PHE A 279 -17.61 -4.63 6.22
CA PHE A 279 -16.93 -5.88 5.94
C PHE A 279 -15.84 -6.21 6.96
N LEU A 280 -15.07 -5.22 7.40
CA LEU A 280 -14.07 -5.41 8.45
C LEU A 280 -14.72 -5.91 9.74
N GLY A 281 -15.82 -5.28 10.17
CA GLY A 281 -16.56 -5.71 11.36
C GLY A 281 -17.07 -7.15 11.26
N GLN A 282 -17.65 -7.52 10.11
CA GLN A 282 -18.13 -8.88 9.86
C GLN A 282 -16.99 -9.91 9.82
N ALA A 283 -15.87 -9.59 9.16
CA ALA A 283 -14.71 -10.47 9.08
C ALA A 283 -14.05 -10.70 10.45
N LEU A 284 -13.93 -9.64 11.26
CA LEU A 284 -13.43 -9.75 12.63
C LEU A 284 -14.35 -10.60 13.51
N PHE A 285 -15.67 -10.42 13.39
CA PHE A 285 -16.64 -11.24 14.12
C PHE A 285 -16.56 -12.71 13.70
N ALA A 286 -16.54 -13.01 12.41
CA ALA A 286 -16.40 -14.38 11.89
C ALA A 286 -15.07 -15.02 12.33
N GLY A 287 -13.97 -14.25 12.30
CA GLY A 287 -12.67 -14.68 12.81
C GLY A 287 -12.70 -15.00 14.30
N ALA A 288 -13.33 -14.16 15.12
CA ALA A 288 -13.47 -14.39 16.56
C ALA A 288 -14.27 -15.65 16.88
N VAL A 289 -15.39 -15.87 16.17
CA VAL A 289 -16.18 -17.11 16.29
C VAL A 289 -15.35 -18.33 15.87
N GLY A 290 -14.59 -18.23 14.77
CA GLY A 290 -13.70 -19.30 14.31
C GLY A 290 -12.64 -19.66 15.36
N ILE A 291 -11.95 -18.67 15.92
CA ILE A 291 -10.95 -18.87 16.99
C ILE A 291 -11.58 -19.53 18.21
N LEU A 292 -12.77 -19.09 18.62
CA LEU A 292 -13.49 -19.67 19.76
C LEU A 292 -13.81 -21.15 19.52
N LEU A 293 -14.30 -21.51 18.32
CA LEU A 293 -14.58 -22.90 17.97
C LEU A 293 -13.32 -23.76 17.97
N VAL A 294 -12.21 -23.23 17.48
CA VAL A 294 -10.91 -23.91 17.52
C VAL A 294 -10.44 -24.13 18.96
N PHE A 295 -10.56 -23.14 19.85
CA PHE A 295 -10.24 -23.31 21.28
C PHE A 295 -11.11 -24.38 21.94
N LEU A 296 -12.42 -24.34 21.69
CA LEU A 296 -13.36 -25.33 22.22
C LEU A 296 -12.99 -26.74 21.74
N PHE A 297 -12.73 -26.92 20.44
CA PHE A 297 -12.29 -28.19 19.89
C PHE A 297 -11.00 -28.69 20.55
N MET A 298 -9.98 -27.82 20.64
CA MET A 298 -8.69 -28.19 21.22
C MET A 298 -8.83 -28.60 22.68
N ILE A 299 -9.56 -27.83 23.49
CA ILE A 299 -9.73 -28.11 24.92
C ILE A 299 -10.59 -29.37 25.13
N MET A 300 -11.66 -29.56 24.35
CA MET A 300 -12.52 -30.74 24.51
C MET A 300 -11.82 -32.04 24.08
N HIS A 301 -11.13 -32.03 22.94
CA HIS A 301 -10.50 -33.22 22.38
C HIS A 301 -9.14 -33.53 23.03
N TYR A 302 -8.29 -32.51 23.21
CA TYR A 302 -6.91 -32.66 23.69
C TYR A 302 -6.71 -32.24 25.15
N ARG A 303 -7.76 -31.76 25.84
CA ARG A 303 -7.75 -31.47 27.29
C ARG A 303 -6.62 -30.54 27.70
N LEU A 304 -5.67 -31.01 28.53
CA LEU A 304 -4.57 -30.18 29.03
C LEU A 304 -3.60 -29.79 27.91
N ALA A 305 -3.29 -30.72 27.01
CA ALA A 305 -2.47 -30.42 25.83
C ALA A 305 -3.17 -29.39 24.93
N GLY A 306 -4.49 -29.52 24.78
CA GLY A 306 -5.34 -28.55 24.09
C GLY A 306 -5.34 -27.15 24.70
N LEU A 307 -5.38 -27.06 26.03
CA LEU A 307 -5.28 -25.79 26.75
C LEU A 307 -3.91 -25.12 26.52
N VAL A 308 -2.84 -25.90 26.57
CA VAL A 308 -1.47 -25.41 26.30
C VAL A 308 -1.36 -24.90 24.86
N ALA A 309 -1.89 -25.65 23.88
CA ALA A 309 -1.90 -25.22 22.48
C ALA A 309 -2.75 -23.97 22.26
N SER A 310 -3.88 -23.83 22.95
CA SER A 310 -4.73 -22.63 22.87
C SER A 310 -3.99 -21.40 23.40
N GLY A 311 -3.26 -21.53 24.51
CA GLY A 311 -2.37 -20.46 25.02
C GLY A 311 -1.24 -20.11 24.04
N ALA A 312 -0.65 -21.12 23.40
CA ALA A 312 0.35 -20.91 22.35
C ALA A 312 -0.23 -20.22 21.11
N LEU A 313 -1.49 -20.48 20.76
CA LEU A 313 -2.19 -19.81 19.66
C LEU A 313 -2.46 -18.33 19.97
N ILE A 314 -2.77 -17.98 21.22
CA ILE A 314 -2.88 -16.56 21.63
C ILE A 314 -1.55 -15.84 21.43
N PHE A 315 -0.45 -16.46 21.87
CA PHE A 315 0.89 -15.92 21.68
C PHE A 315 1.26 -15.80 20.20
N TYR A 316 0.88 -16.79 19.37
CA TYR A 316 1.01 -16.73 17.92
C TYR A 316 0.29 -15.51 17.32
N MET A 317 -0.97 -15.29 17.71
CA MET A 317 -1.76 -14.15 17.22
C MET A 317 -1.09 -12.81 17.57
N LEU A 318 -0.57 -12.65 18.79
CA LEU A 318 0.18 -11.46 19.19
C LEU A 318 1.43 -11.24 18.33
N ILE A 319 2.22 -12.30 18.09
CA ILE A 319 3.41 -12.18 17.24
C ILE A 319 3.04 -11.75 15.82
N VAL A 320 2.01 -12.36 15.23
CA VAL A 320 1.60 -12.05 13.86
C VAL A 320 1.09 -10.62 13.74
N LEU A 321 0.30 -10.14 14.71
CA LEU A 321 -0.16 -8.74 14.77
C LEU A 321 1.03 -7.77 14.89
N ALA A 322 1.99 -8.07 15.76
CA ALA A 322 3.20 -7.26 15.89
C ALA A 322 4.00 -7.20 14.58
N PHE A 323 4.07 -8.29 13.81
CA PHE A 323 4.69 -8.28 12.48
C PHE A 323 3.97 -7.37 11.48
N PHE A 324 2.63 -7.35 11.47
CA PHE A 324 1.86 -6.47 10.59
C PHE A 324 2.06 -4.99 10.91
N ARG A 325 2.40 -4.67 12.16
CA ARG A 325 2.75 -3.31 12.59
C ARG A 325 4.20 -2.95 12.29
N LEU A 326 5.11 -3.91 12.44
CA LEU A 326 6.54 -3.73 12.16
C LEU A 326 6.81 -3.56 10.67
N ILE A 327 6.22 -4.41 9.84
CA ILE A 327 6.45 -4.42 8.39
C ILE A 327 5.43 -3.47 7.74
N PRO A 328 5.85 -2.46 6.97
CA PRO A 328 4.95 -1.45 6.39
C PRO A 328 4.14 -2.02 5.22
N VAL A 329 3.30 -3.01 5.47
CA VAL A 329 2.48 -3.68 4.45
C VAL A 329 1.01 -3.30 4.67
N THR A 330 0.33 -3.06 3.57
CA THR A 330 -1.11 -2.79 3.53
C THR A 330 -1.92 -4.06 3.78
N LEU A 331 -2.65 -4.11 4.89
CA LEU A 331 -3.60 -5.18 5.20
C LEU A 331 -4.88 -4.98 4.38
N THR A 332 -5.19 -5.92 3.49
CA THR A 332 -6.42 -5.93 2.69
C THR A 332 -7.46 -6.89 3.28
N LEU A 333 -8.68 -6.92 2.73
CA LEU A 333 -9.68 -7.92 3.11
C LEU A 333 -9.17 -9.35 2.84
N ALA A 334 -8.49 -9.55 1.71
CA ALA A 334 -7.81 -10.81 1.42
C ALA A 334 -6.73 -11.12 2.46
N GLY A 335 -5.94 -10.12 2.88
CA GLY A 335 -4.99 -10.26 3.98
C GLY A 335 -5.65 -10.77 5.27
N ILE A 336 -6.82 -10.25 5.64
CA ILE A 336 -7.59 -10.74 6.80
C ILE A 336 -8.02 -12.20 6.61
N ALA A 337 -8.50 -12.57 5.42
CA ALA A 337 -8.84 -13.96 5.12
C ALA A 337 -7.61 -14.88 5.24
N GLY A 338 -6.44 -14.42 4.77
CA GLY A 338 -5.16 -15.11 4.94
C GLY A 338 -4.78 -15.29 6.40
N PHE A 339 -5.02 -14.28 7.24
CA PHE A 339 -4.78 -14.35 8.68
C PHE A 339 -5.73 -15.36 9.35
N VAL A 340 -7.01 -15.35 9.01
CA VAL A 340 -7.97 -16.34 9.53
C VAL A 340 -7.59 -17.76 9.10
N LEU A 341 -7.18 -17.94 7.83
CA LEU A 341 -6.67 -19.22 7.33
C LEU A 341 -5.41 -19.66 8.08
N SER A 342 -4.48 -18.75 8.34
CA SER A 342 -3.22 -19.06 9.04
C SER A 342 -3.45 -19.49 10.48
N ILE A 343 -4.49 -18.99 11.16
CA ILE A 343 -4.89 -19.47 12.49
C ILE A 343 -5.28 -20.96 12.44
N GLY A 344 -6.07 -21.38 11.44
CA GLY A 344 -6.45 -22.78 11.26
C GLY A 344 -5.23 -23.68 11.04
N MET A 345 -4.32 -23.26 10.16
CA MET A 345 -3.07 -23.98 9.90
C MET A 345 -2.14 -23.99 11.12
N ALA A 346 -2.14 -22.93 11.95
CA ALA A 346 -1.29 -22.85 13.13
C ALA A 346 -1.63 -23.90 14.20
N VAL A 347 -2.86 -24.41 14.20
CA VAL A 347 -3.29 -25.46 15.13
C VAL A 347 -2.93 -26.86 14.62
N ASP A 348 -2.82 -27.06 13.29
CA ASP A 348 -2.52 -28.35 12.67
C ASP A 348 -1.22 -28.98 13.20
N ALA A 349 -0.15 -28.18 13.34
CA ALA A 349 1.11 -28.66 13.90
C ALA A 349 0.95 -29.20 15.33
N ASN A 350 0.14 -28.54 16.17
CA ASN A 350 -0.12 -28.99 17.54
C ASN A 350 -0.96 -30.27 17.56
N ILE A 351 -1.97 -30.38 16.68
CA ILE A 351 -2.79 -31.60 16.52
C ILE A 351 -1.89 -32.79 16.17
N LEU A 352 -1.01 -32.64 15.18
CA LEU A 352 -0.12 -33.73 14.76
C LEU A 352 0.82 -34.18 15.89
N ILE A 353 1.41 -33.24 16.63
CA ILE A 353 2.25 -33.54 17.81
C ILE A 353 1.45 -34.33 18.85
N PHE A 354 0.20 -33.93 19.11
CA PHE A 354 -0.63 -34.56 20.13
C PHE A 354 -1.11 -35.95 19.70
N GLU A 355 -1.47 -36.16 18.43
CA GLU A 355 -1.78 -37.51 17.94
C GLU A 355 -0.58 -38.45 18.00
N ARG A 356 0.61 -37.98 17.62
CA ARG A 356 1.85 -38.77 17.78
C ARG A 356 2.16 -39.03 19.25
N THR A 357 1.90 -38.08 20.14
CA THR A 357 2.05 -38.29 21.59
C THR A 357 1.06 -39.33 22.11
N LYS A 358 -0.20 -39.30 21.67
CA LYS A 358 -1.24 -40.28 22.02
C LYS A 358 -0.88 -41.68 21.53
N GLU A 359 -0.35 -41.80 20.32
CA GLU A 359 0.17 -43.06 19.77
C GLU A 359 1.26 -43.67 20.69
N GLU A 360 2.21 -42.86 21.15
CA GLU A 360 3.29 -43.31 22.04
C GLU A 360 2.81 -43.65 23.46
N LEU A 361 1.81 -42.93 23.97
CA LEU A 361 1.16 -43.24 25.25
C LEU A 361 0.39 -44.56 25.22
N ARG A 362 -0.27 -44.86 24.08
CA ARG A 362 -1.03 -46.09 23.85
C ARG A 362 -0.13 -47.33 23.82
N ILE A 363 1.08 -47.20 23.26
CA ILE A 363 2.14 -48.20 23.29
C ILE A 363 2.71 -48.41 24.73
N GLY A 364 2.26 -47.64 25.72
CA GLY A 364 2.62 -47.82 27.13
C GLY A 364 3.83 -47.01 27.59
N LYS A 365 4.35 -46.07 26.78
CA LYS A 365 5.42 -45.18 27.22
C LYS A 365 4.92 -44.23 28.31
N GLY A 366 5.80 -43.91 29.24
CA GLY A 366 5.56 -42.83 30.20
C GLY A 366 5.34 -41.48 29.50
N ILE A 367 4.67 -40.53 30.18
CA ILE A 367 4.26 -39.25 29.58
C ILE A 367 5.45 -38.44 29.06
N ILE A 368 6.54 -38.37 29.81
CA ILE A 368 7.73 -37.61 29.42
C ILE A 368 8.33 -38.16 28.10
N PRO A 369 8.69 -39.46 28.00
CA PRO A 369 9.21 -40.01 26.75
C PRO A 369 8.19 -40.00 25.61
N ALA A 370 6.89 -40.15 25.89
CA ALA A 370 5.85 -40.08 24.87
C ALA A 370 5.73 -38.68 24.25
N VAL A 371 5.74 -37.63 25.07
CA VAL A 371 5.71 -36.23 24.59
C VAL A 371 6.97 -35.91 23.79
N GLU A 372 8.16 -36.28 24.27
CA GLU A 372 9.42 -36.08 23.55
C GLU A 372 9.42 -36.80 22.19
N ALA A 373 8.91 -38.04 22.15
CA ALA A 373 8.77 -38.81 20.91
C ALA A 373 7.74 -38.22 19.95
N GLY A 374 6.59 -37.74 20.45
CA GLY A 374 5.59 -37.06 19.64
C GLY A 374 6.17 -35.83 18.92
N PHE A 375 6.95 -35.03 19.65
CA PHE A 375 7.62 -33.85 19.12
C PHE A 375 8.72 -34.15 18.09
N SER A 376 9.45 -35.27 18.23
CA SER A 376 10.50 -35.64 17.28
C SER A 376 9.92 -36.30 16.02
N ARG A 377 8.92 -37.17 16.16
CA ARG A 377 8.26 -37.86 15.03
C ARG A 377 7.41 -36.91 14.18
N ALA A 378 6.75 -35.93 14.80
CA ALA A 378 5.91 -34.98 14.07
C ALA A 378 6.72 -33.95 13.26
N TRP A 379 8.01 -33.72 13.58
CA TRP A 379 8.80 -32.65 13.00
C TRP A 379 8.87 -32.68 11.46
N ASN A 380 9.20 -33.83 10.86
CA ASN A 380 9.34 -33.93 9.41
C ASN A 380 8.02 -33.59 8.69
N SER A 381 6.92 -34.17 9.16
CA SER A 381 5.60 -33.92 8.56
C SER A 381 5.12 -32.48 8.74
N ILE A 382 5.45 -31.83 9.86
CA ILE A 382 5.15 -30.39 10.07
C ILE A 382 5.98 -29.54 9.12
N LEU A 383 7.28 -29.83 9.00
CA LEU A 383 8.18 -29.11 8.10
C LEU A 383 7.70 -29.25 6.66
N ASP A 384 7.39 -30.47 6.20
CA ASP A 384 6.98 -30.74 4.82
C ASP A 384 5.69 -29.99 4.44
N SER A 385 4.67 -30.03 5.31
CA SER A 385 3.38 -29.33 5.10
C SER A 385 3.55 -27.81 5.03
N ASN A 386 4.34 -27.24 5.95
CA ASN A 386 4.57 -25.79 6.00
C ASN A 386 5.51 -25.31 4.88
N VAL A 387 6.51 -26.09 4.48
CA VAL A 387 7.38 -25.78 3.33
C VAL A 387 6.56 -25.75 2.05
N SER A 388 5.65 -26.71 1.84
CA SER A 388 4.72 -26.68 0.71
C SER A 388 3.87 -25.41 0.71
N SER A 389 3.30 -25.04 1.86
CA SER A 389 2.52 -23.81 2.01
C SER A 389 3.34 -22.54 1.74
N LEU A 390 4.60 -22.50 2.19
CA LEU A 390 5.51 -21.40 1.90
C LEU A 390 5.83 -21.28 0.42
N ILE A 391 6.08 -22.40 -0.28
CA ILE A 391 6.34 -22.39 -1.73
C ILE A 391 5.14 -21.77 -2.47
N THR A 392 3.92 -22.21 -2.15
CA THR A 392 2.69 -21.63 -2.74
C THR A 392 2.59 -20.13 -2.44
N ALA A 393 2.83 -19.72 -1.20
CA ALA A 393 2.78 -18.33 -0.80
C ALA A 393 3.84 -17.48 -1.51
N PHE A 394 5.06 -17.98 -1.70
CA PHE A 394 6.11 -17.29 -2.46
C PHE A 394 5.73 -17.06 -3.92
N ILE A 395 5.13 -18.07 -4.57
CA ILE A 395 4.65 -17.94 -5.95
C ILE A 395 3.57 -16.85 -6.02
N LEU A 396 2.59 -16.88 -5.10
CA LEU A 396 1.54 -15.87 -5.03
C LEU A 396 2.10 -14.47 -4.76
N PHE A 397 3.15 -14.34 -3.95
CA PHE A 397 3.79 -13.06 -3.64
C PHE A 397 4.53 -12.46 -4.84
N TYR A 398 5.23 -13.28 -5.64
CA TYR A 398 5.97 -12.78 -6.79
C TYR A 398 5.07 -12.48 -7.99
N PHE A 399 4.11 -13.37 -8.28
CA PHE A 399 3.29 -13.31 -9.50
C PHE A 399 1.87 -12.75 -9.29
N GLY A 400 1.42 -12.60 -8.05
CA GLY A 400 0.08 -12.10 -7.74
C GLY A 400 -0.11 -10.60 -7.95
N SER A 401 -1.37 -10.16 -8.05
CA SER A 401 -1.76 -8.75 -8.00
C SER A 401 -1.55 -8.15 -6.60
N SER A 402 -1.64 -6.82 -6.44
CA SER A 402 -1.43 -6.13 -5.15
C SER A 402 -2.19 -6.78 -3.98
N THR A 403 -3.47 -7.11 -4.20
CA THR A 403 -4.32 -7.79 -3.20
C THR A 403 -3.83 -9.20 -2.86
N ILE A 404 -3.39 -9.98 -3.86
CA ILE A 404 -2.87 -11.35 -3.67
C ILE A 404 -1.52 -11.31 -2.96
N LYS A 405 -0.66 -10.34 -3.27
CA LYS A 405 0.63 -10.15 -2.57
C LYS A 405 0.43 -9.91 -1.08
N GLY A 406 -0.59 -9.11 -0.72
CA GLY A 406 -0.98 -8.89 0.68
C GLY A 406 -1.39 -10.20 1.37
N PHE A 407 -2.28 -10.98 0.75
CA PHE A 407 -2.66 -12.31 1.26
C PHE A 407 -1.45 -13.25 1.41
N ALA A 408 -0.60 -13.31 0.38
CA ALA A 408 0.57 -14.18 0.35
C ALA A 408 1.56 -13.85 1.47
N LEU A 409 1.82 -12.56 1.71
CA LEU A 409 2.72 -12.13 2.79
C LEU A 409 2.17 -12.52 4.16
N VAL A 410 0.87 -12.29 4.39
CA VAL A 410 0.20 -12.71 5.63
C VAL A 410 0.35 -14.22 5.83
N LEU A 411 0.18 -15.00 4.78
CA LEU A 411 0.35 -16.45 4.81
C LEU A 411 1.78 -16.86 5.16
N ILE A 412 2.80 -16.23 4.55
CA ILE A 412 4.22 -16.48 4.83
C ILE A 412 4.54 -16.22 6.30
N ILE A 413 4.18 -15.04 6.80
CA ILE A 413 4.41 -14.64 8.20
C ILE A 413 3.67 -15.61 9.13
N GLY A 414 2.41 -15.91 8.82
CA GLY A 414 1.57 -16.82 9.58
C GLY A 414 2.16 -18.23 9.66
N VAL A 415 2.64 -18.78 8.56
CA VAL A 415 3.25 -20.12 8.52
C VAL A 415 4.54 -20.13 9.36
N LEU A 416 5.45 -19.18 9.16
CA LEU A 416 6.72 -19.11 9.90
C LEU A 416 6.50 -18.95 11.41
N CYS A 417 5.59 -18.07 11.81
CA CYS A 417 5.25 -17.86 13.22
C CYS A 417 4.59 -19.10 13.82
N SER A 418 3.74 -19.79 13.07
CA SER A 418 3.06 -20.99 13.56
C SER A 418 4.03 -22.13 13.83
N MET A 419 4.99 -22.36 12.92
CA MET A 419 6.05 -23.34 13.13
C MET A 419 6.88 -23.02 14.38
N PHE A 420 7.28 -21.75 14.53
CA PHE A 420 8.05 -21.32 15.70
C PHE A 420 7.27 -21.57 17.01
N THR A 421 6.00 -21.18 17.07
CA THR A 421 5.18 -21.35 18.27
C THR A 421 4.88 -22.82 18.58
N ALA A 422 4.51 -23.63 17.60
CA ALA A 422 4.22 -25.05 17.82
C ALA A 422 5.46 -25.84 18.28
N ILE A 423 6.63 -25.61 17.67
CA ILE A 423 7.83 -26.42 17.98
C ILE A 423 8.60 -25.89 19.19
N SER A 424 8.60 -24.57 19.41
CA SER A 424 9.37 -23.96 20.51
C SER A 424 8.50 -23.71 21.72
N LEU A 425 7.42 -22.91 21.57
CA LEU A 425 6.60 -22.47 22.70
C LEU A 425 5.78 -23.62 23.29
N THR A 426 4.99 -24.34 22.49
CA THR A 426 4.20 -25.48 22.96
C THR A 426 5.10 -26.52 23.63
N ARG A 427 6.27 -26.80 23.05
CA ARG A 427 7.25 -27.74 23.62
C ARG A 427 7.78 -27.29 24.98
N VAL A 428 8.12 -26.00 25.13
CA VAL A 428 8.61 -25.45 26.40
C VAL A 428 7.52 -25.49 27.47
N ILE A 429 6.31 -25.06 27.16
CA ILE A 429 5.19 -25.06 28.12
C ILE A 429 4.85 -26.51 28.51
N LEU A 430 4.70 -27.40 27.53
CA LEU A 430 4.31 -28.79 27.81
C LEU A 430 5.38 -29.53 28.62
N ARG A 431 6.68 -29.29 28.33
CA ARG A 431 7.79 -29.79 29.16
C ARG A 431 7.69 -29.27 30.60
N ALA A 432 7.38 -27.99 30.81
CA ALA A 432 7.23 -27.45 32.17
C ALA A 432 6.03 -28.08 32.92
N VAL A 433 4.93 -28.33 32.20
CA VAL A 433 3.71 -28.93 32.76
C VAL A 433 3.91 -30.40 33.13
N ILE A 434 4.50 -31.22 32.25
CA ILE A 434 4.62 -32.68 32.44
C ILE A 434 5.58 -33.08 33.57
N HIS A 435 6.49 -32.20 33.99
CA HIS A 435 7.40 -32.47 35.12
C HIS A 435 6.72 -32.27 36.47
N GLN A 436 5.52 -31.68 36.51
CA GLN A 436 4.76 -31.56 37.76
C GLN A 436 3.95 -32.84 37.99
N PRO A 437 4.04 -33.46 39.18
CA PRO A 437 3.40 -34.74 39.46
C PRO A 437 1.87 -34.69 39.35
N ARG A 438 1.26 -33.51 39.49
CA ARG A 438 -0.19 -33.27 39.33
C ARG A 438 -0.70 -33.50 37.90
N PHE A 439 0.16 -33.40 36.89
CA PHE A 439 -0.21 -33.49 35.46
C PHE A 439 0.29 -34.78 34.80
N SER A 440 0.53 -35.82 35.61
CA SER A 440 1.09 -37.11 35.19
C SER A 440 0.03 -38.17 34.79
N SER A 441 -1.21 -37.77 34.55
CA SER A 441 -2.27 -38.70 34.11
C SER A 441 -2.36 -38.75 32.58
N PRO A 442 -2.30 -39.94 31.93
CA PRO A 442 -2.51 -40.09 30.49
C PRO A 442 -3.85 -39.54 29.99
N TYR A 443 -4.86 -39.53 30.87
CA TYR A 443 -6.17 -38.93 30.61
C TYR A 443 -6.08 -37.44 30.26
N LEU A 444 -5.16 -36.69 30.87
CA LEU A 444 -5.00 -35.26 30.60
C LEU A 444 -4.49 -34.97 29.19
N TYR A 445 -3.95 -35.98 28.50
CA TYR A 445 -3.41 -35.89 27.13
C TYR A 445 -4.30 -36.61 26.11
N GLY A 446 -5.55 -36.93 26.48
CA GLY A 446 -6.55 -37.46 25.54
C GLY A 446 -6.56 -38.98 25.37
N VAL A 447 -5.90 -39.75 26.25
CA VAL A 447 -5.94 -41.22 26.24
C VAL A 447 -6.82 -41.74 27.39
N GLY A 448 -7.84 -42.55 27.08
CA GLY A 448 -8.71 -43.14 28.09
C GLY A 448 -8.04 -44.29 28.87
N ARG A 449 -8.50 -44.58 30.10
CA ARG A 449 -7.99 -45.74 30.86
C ARG A 449 -8.24 -47.08 30.13
N GLY A 450 -9.39 -47.23 29.47
CA GLY A 450 -9.72 -48.43 28.70
C GLY A 450 -8.87 -48.65 27.46
N ASP A 451 -8.32 -47.59 26.85
CA ASP A 451 -7.43 -47.70 25.69
C ASP A 451 -6.12 -48.43 26.08
N LEU A 452 -5.58 -48.11 27.27
CA LEU A 452 -4.33 -48.68 27.78
C LEU A 452 -4.47 -50.17 28.13
N ASP A 453 -5.63 -50.56 28.68
CA ASP A 453 -5.91 -51.92 29.12
C ASP A 453 -6.14 -52.88 27.94
N SER A 454 -6.74 -52.37 26.84
CA SER A 454 -7.03 -53.16 25.64
C SER A 454 -5.77 -53.53 24.85
N GLU A 455 -4.79 -52.63 24.79
CA GLU A 455 -3.54 -52.83 24.06
C GLU A 455 -2.51 -53.61 24.88
N THR A 456 -2.45 -53.41 26.20
CA THR A 456 -1.65 -54.28 27.08
C THR A 456 -2.19 -55.71 27.11
N ALA A 457 -3.51 -55.91 27.00
CA ALA A 457 -4.11 -57.23 26.80
C ALA A 457 -3.74 -57.83 25.44
N ALA A 458 -3.75 -57.03 24.36
CA ALA A 458 -3.34 -57.47 23.02
C ALA A 458 -1.84 -57.83 22.94
N LEU A 459 -0.96 -57.04 23.57
CA LEU A 459 0.47 -57.31 23.66
C LEU A 459 0.78 -58.54 24.52
N LYS A 460 0.06 -58.75 25.63
CA LYS A 460 0.10 -60.00 26.40
C LYS A 460 -0.34 -61.20 25.57
N ALA A 461 -1.39 -61.05 24.77
CA ALA A 461 -1.87 -62.11 23.88
C ALA A 461 -0.88 -62.41 22.73
N ALA A 462 -0.08 -61.42 22.31
CA ALA A 462 0.96 -61.57 21.29
C ALA A 462 2.30 -62.16 21.82
N GLY A 463 2.39 -62.49 23.11
CA GLY A 463 3.55 -63.20 23.67
C GLY A 463 4.84 -62.36 23.82
N VAL A 464 4.76 -61.03 23.69
CA VAL A 464 5.93 -60.15 23.85
C VAL A 464 6.09 -59.82 25.34
N GLN A 465 6.79 -60.70 26.07
CA GLN A 465 7.32 -60.36 27.40
C GLN A 465 8.65 -59.60 27.22
N HIS A 466 8.70 -58.35 27.68
CA HIS A 466 9.95 -57.62 27.85
C HIS A 466 10.60 -58.04 29.17
N GLU A 467 11.81 -58.62 29.09
CA GLU A 467 12.86 -58.43 30.12
C GLU A 467 13.52 -57.07 29.95
#